data_AF-A0A2T1GJL7-F1
#
_entry.id   AF-A0A2T1GJL7-F1
#
_cell.length_a   1.000
_cell.length_b   1.000
_cell.length_c   1.000
_cell.angle_alpha   90.00
_cell.angle_beta   90.00
_cell.angle_gamma   90.00
#
_symmetry.space_group_name_H-M   'P 1'
#
loop_
_entity.id
_entity.type
_entity.pdbx_description
1 polymer ?
#
loop_
_entity_poly.entity_id
_entity_poly.type
_entity_poly.pdbx_seq_one_letter_code
_entity_poly.pdbx_strand_id
1 'polypeptide(L)'
;MTSLINLESERDALVELIMELAESAAATEVDIADGTIDPLSEANTTEQMLAKFEELETAIANKVDAIAAVIAAQKGEIDYLKARRDRFNKAIEVKTKALEKFESYLKIIVTTRPNSSIKGKTATIKVVNNGGKQPLWIDPTIDAKDFPPELVTIVTTFKVDSNTVRLKLAASGDNEFSVGGKVVAALQPRGTHLRIN
;
A
#
# COMPACT_ATOMS: atom_id res chain seq x y z
N MET A 1 23.20 -9.02 15.92
CA MET A 1 23.22 -7.97 14.87
C MET A 1 22.78 -6.67 15.50
N THR A 2 23.65 -5.67 15.54
CA THR A 2 23.36 -4.33 16.07
C THR A 2 22.28 -3.66 15.22
N SER A 3 21.30 -2.98 15.85
CA SER A 3 20.20 -2.34 15.14
C SER A 3 20.68 -1.10 14.36
N LEU A 4 19.96 -0.65 13.32
CA LEU A 4 20.36 0.57 12.59
C LEU A 4 20.26 1.80 13.51
N ILE A 5 19.25 1.80 14.38
CA ILE A 5 19.04 2.82 15.41
C ILE A 5 20.22 2.86 16.39
N ASN A 6 20.76 1.70 16.78
CA ASN A 6 21.89 1.63 17.69
C ASN A 6 23.16 2.18 17.04
N LEU A 7 23.42 1.83 15.77
CA LEU A 7 24.59 2.33 15.04
C LEU A 7 24.53 3.85 14.83
N GLU A 8 23.36 4.39 14.51
CA GLU A 8 23.14 5.84 14.40
C GLU A 8 23.35 6.54 15.75
N SER A 9 22.84 5.97 16.84
CA SER A 9 23.04 6.51 18.19
C SER A 9 24.51 6.47 18.63
N GLU A 10 25.24 5.42 18.27
CA GLU A 10 26.67 5.29 18.55
C GLU A 10 27.50 6.29 17.73
N ARG A 11 27.13 6.53 16.47
CA ARG A 11 27.72 7.58 15.63
C ARG A 11 27.49 8.95 16.24
N ASP A 12 26.25 9.27 16.63
CA ASP A 12 25.90 10.59 17.17
C ASP A 12 26.64 10.88 18.48
N ALA A 13 26.74 9.89 19.38
CA ALA A 13 27.51 10.02 20.61
C ALA A 13 29.01 10.23 20.34
N LEU A 14 29.56 9.58 19.30
CA LEU A 14 30.96 9.74 18.92
C LEU A 14 31.24 11.11 18.28
N VAL A 15 30.29 11.66 17.51
CA VAL A 15 30.37 13.03 16.97
C VAL A 15 30.37 14.07 18.09
N GLU A 16 29.49 13.92 19.08
CA GLU A 16 29.43 14.81 20.24
C GLU A 16 30.77 14.83 21.00
N LEU A 17 31.38 13.66 21.18
CA LEU A 17 32.67 13.52 21.84
C LEU A 17 33.81 14.15 21.03
N ILE A 18 33.83 13.99 19.70
CA ILE A 18 34.80 14.67 18.82
C ILE A 18 34.65 16.19 18.91
N MET A 19 33.42 16.71 18.95
CA MET A 19 33.16 18.15 19.08
C MET A 19 33.63 18.70 20.44
N GLU A 20 33.33 18.00 21.54
CA GLU A 20 33.79 18.38 22.87
C GLU A 20 35.33 18.42 22.95
N LEU A 21 36.00 17.43 22.34
CA LEU A 21 37.45 17.40 22.26
C LEU A 21 38.00 18.58 21.44
N ALA A 22 37.38 18.90 20.30
CA ALA A 22 37.79 20.03 19.46
C ALA A 22 37.60 21.39 20.17
N GLU A 23 36.51 21.56 20.92
CA GLU A 23 36.26 22.76 21.72
C GLU A 23 37.24 22.89 22.89
N SER A 24 37.56 21.79 23.57
CA SER A 24 38.55 21.79 24.65
C SER A 24 39.97 22.10 24.15
N ALA A 25 40.36 21.57 22.99
CA ALA A 25 41.63 21.89 22.34
C ALA A 25 41.70 23.38 21.94
N ALA A 26 40.59 23.96 21.45
CA ALA A 26 40.52 25.37 21.11
C ALA A 26 40.53 26.31 22.33
N ALA A 27 39.99 25.86 23.48
CA ALA A 27 40.01 26.62 24.74
C ALA A 27 41.40 26.64 25.41
N THR A 28 42.29 25.70 25.06
CA THR A 28 43.61 25.50 25.70
C THR A 28 44.73 26.30 25.01
N GLU A 29 44.43 27.17 24.04
CA GLU A 29 45.41 28.13 23.48
C GLU A 29 45.70 29.35 24.39
N VAL A 30 45.12 29.42 25.60
CA VAL A 30 45.38 30.46 26.60
C VAL A 30 45.78 29.84 27.95
N ASP A 31 46.98 29.27 28.03
CA ASP A 31 47.88 29.20 29.21
C ASP A 31 48.88 28.04 29.07
N ILE A 32 49.85 28.17 28.15
CA ILE A 32 51.05 27.31 28.19
C ILE A 32 52.04 27.94 29.18
N ALA A 33 51.77 27.73 30.48
CA ALA A 33 52.70 27.97 31.56
C ALA A 33 52.60 26.92 32.68
N ASP A 34 52.25 25.67 32.37
CA ASP A 34 52.73 24.54 33.17
C ASP A 34 52.69 23.26 32.33
N GLY A 35 53.85 22.64 32.14
CA GLY A 35 54.03 21.52 31.22
C GLY A 35 53.44 20.23 31.79
N THR A 36 52.35 19.73 31.22
CA THR A 36 51.96 18.31 31.36
C THR A 36 50.94 17.79 30.32
N ILE A 37 50.83 18.40 29.14
CA ILE A 37 50.03 17.82 28.04
C ILE A 37 51.01 17.21 27.03
N ASP A 38 51.02 15.88 26.92
CA ASP A 38 51.80 15.14 25.92
C ASP A 38 51.05 15.19 24.58
N PRO A 39 51.48 16.03 23.60
CA PRO A 39 50.71 16.29 22.38
C PRO A 39 50.54 15.04 21.50
N LEU A 40 51.41 14.05 21.67
CA LEU A 40 51.32 12.76 20.98
C LEU A 40 50.16 11.90 21.49
N SER A 41 49.76 12.02 22.76
CA SER A 41 48.68 11.23 23.36
C SER A 41 47.31 11.64 22.82
N GLU A 42 47.08 12.94 22.67
CA GLU A 42 45.81 13.49 22.18
C GLU A 42 45.64 13.27 20.67
N ALA A 43 46.71 13.46 19.87
CA ALA A 43 46.68 13.18 18.44
C ALA A 43 46.34 11.71 18.12
N ASN A 44 46.93 10.76 18.85
CA ASN A 44 46.60 9.34 18.73
C ASN A 44 45.16 9.02 19.14
N THR A 45 44.57 9.79 20.07
CA THR A 45 43.19 9.59 20.53
C THR A 45 42.18 10.11 19.49
N THR A 46 42.46 11.26 18.88
CA THR A 46 41.64 11.83 17.80
C THR A 46 41.67 10.98 16.54
N GLU A 47 42.83 10.47 16.14
CA GLU A 47 42.96 9.54 15.00
C GLU A 47 42.17 8.24 15.22
N GLN A 48 42.18 7.70 16.45
CA GLN A 48 41.39 6.52 16.82
C GLN A 48 39.88 6.78 16.80
N MET A 49 39.44 7.97 17.17
CA MET A 49 38.03 8.37 17.11
C MET A 49 37.55 8.53 15.67
N LEU A 50 38.36 9.14 14.81
CA LEU A 50 38.06 9.26 13.37
C LEU A 50 37.97 7.89 12.70
N ALA A 51 38.89 6.96 13.01
CA ALA A 51 38.83 5.59 12.49
C ALA A 51 37.54 4.86 12.92
N LYS A 52 37.11 5.04 14.18
CA LYS A 52 35.83 4.49 14.67
C LYS A 52 34.62 5.13 14.01
N PHE A 53 34.69 6.42 13.69
CA PHE A 53 33.64 7.12 12.95
C PHE A 53 33.47 6.52 11.55
N GLU A 54 34.56 6.34 10.80
CA GLU A 54 34.55 5.72 9.47
C GLU A 54 34.04 4.27 9.51
N GLU A 55 34.39 3.52 10.56
CA GLU A 55 33.88 2.16 10.78
C GLU A 55 32.35 2.17 10.99
N LEU A 56 31.84 3.09 11.81
CA LEU A 56 30.40 3.24 12.05
C LEU A 56 29.63 3.68 10.79
N GLU A 57 30.17 4.63 10.02
CA GLU A 57 29.57 5.04 8.74
C GLU A 57 29.49 3.86 7.76
N THR A 58 30.57 3.08 7.67
CA THR A 58 30.63 1.88 6.83
C THR A 58 29.61 0.84 7.30
N ALA A 59 29.50 0.63 8.62
CA ALA A 59 28.52 -0.29 9.20
C ALA A 59 27.07 0.14 8.93
N ILE A 60 26.77 1.43 9.04
CA ILE A 60 25.47 2.02 8.71
C ILE A 60 25.15 1.82 7.23
N ALA A 61 26.06 2.17 6.32
CA ALA A 61 25.87 2.03 4.88
C ALA A 61 25.57 0.58 4.48
N ASN A 62 26.38 -0.37 4.96
CA ASN A 62 26.16 -1.80 4.72
C ASN A 62 24.80 -2.27 5.22
N LYS A 63 24.33 -1.73 6.37
CA LYS A 63 23.03 -2.06 6.94
C LYS A 63 21.87 -1.52 6.09
N VAL A 64 22.01 -0.30 5.59
CA VAL A 64 21.02 0.33 4.69
C VAL A 64 20.91 -0.46 3.39
N ASP A 65 22.04 -0.84 2.79
CA ASP A 65 22.07 -1.66 1.57
C ASP A 65 21.43 -3.03 1.79
N ALA A 66 21.70 -3.68 2.93
CA ALA A 66 21.06 -4.94 3.29
C ALA A 66 19.53 -4.80 3.42
N ILE A 67 19.04 -3.72 4.06
CA ILE A 67 17.61 -3.44 4.17
C ILE A 67 16.98 -3.20 2.79
N ALA A 68 17.64 -2.39 1.95
CA ALA A 68 17.18 -2.12 0.58
C ALA A 68 17.10 -3.40 -0.25
N ALA A 69 18.11 -4.28 -0.14
CA ALA A 69 18.14 -5.57 -0.82
C ALA A 69 16.99 -6.49 -0.37
N VAL A 70 16.70 -6.56 0.94
CA VAL A 70 15.56 -7.34 1.47
C VAL A 70 14.24 -6.81 0.92
N ILE A 71 14.05 -5.48 0.91
CA ILE A 71 12.81 -4.88 0.38
C ILE A 71 12.67 -5.14 -1.13
N ALA A 72 13.76 -5.04 -1.89
CA ALA A 72 13.76 -5.35 -3.32
C ALA A 72 13.41 -6.83 -3.58
N ALA A 73 13.99 -7.75 -2.81
CA ALA A 73 13.68 -9.18 -2.91
C ALA A 73 12.19 -9.46 -2.61
N GLN A 74 11.64 -8.86 -1.55
CA GLN A 74 10.23 -9.00 -1.19
C GLN A 74 9.29 -8.42 -2.25
N LYS A 75 9.63 -7.25 -2.83
CA LYS A 75 8.87 -6.68 -3.96
C LYS A 75 8.88 -7.62 -5.17
N GLY A 76 10.04 -8.20 -5.49
CA GLY A 76 10.18 -9.19 -6.56
C GLY A 76 9.33 -10.44 -6.34
N GLU A 77 9.28 -10.95 -5.11
CA GLU A 77 8.43 -12.09 -4.74
C GLU A 77 6.94 -11.76 -4.88
N ILE A 78 6.51 -10.58 -4.42
CA ILE A 78 5.13 -10.10 -4.57
C ILE A 78 4.74 -10.03 -6.06
N ASP A 79 5.62 -9.49 -6.91
CA ASP A 79 5.32 -9.35 -8.33
C ASP A 79 5.28 -10.70 -9.05
N TYR A 80 6.14 -11.65 -8.65
CA TYR A 80 6.05 -13.04 -9.08
C TYR A 80 4.68 -13.66 -8.70
N LEU A 81 4.23 -13.48 -7.46
CA LEU A 81 2.95 -13.99 -6.99
C LEU A 81 1.76 -13.38 -7.74
N LYS A 82 1.79 -12.07 -8.02
CA LYS A 82 0.78 -11.40 -8.86
C LYS A 82 0.74 -12.01 -10.27
N ALA A 83 1.90 -12.16 -10.91
CA ALA A 83 1.98 -12.75 -12.25
C ALA A 83 1.44 -14.19 -12.27
N ARG A 84 1.71 -14.97 -11.22
CA ARG A 84 1.21 -16.34 -11.08
C ARG A 84 -0.31 -16.38 -10.88
N ARG A 85 -0.87 -15.51 -10.04
CA ARG A 85 -2.32 -15.33 -9.89
C ARG A 85 -2.98 -15.02 -11.22
N ASP A 86 -2.40 -14.10 -11.99
CA ASP A 86 -2.98 -13.68 -13.27
C ASP A 86 -2.95 -14.83 -14.31
N ARG A 87 -1.93 -15.70 -14.28
CA ARG A 87 -1.92 -16.93 -15.10
C ARG A 87 -3.05 -17.88 -14.71
N PHE A 88 -3.28 -18.09 -13.41
CA PHE A 88 -4.40 -18.92 -12.94
C PHE A 88 -5.75 -18.33 -13.34
N ASN A 89 -5.94 -17.02 -13.23
CA ASN A 89 -7.17 -16.35 -13.66
C ASN A 89 -7.44 -16.57 -15.16
N LYS A 90 -6.41 -16.46 -16.00
CA LYS A 90 -6.53 -16.78 -17.44
C LYS A 90 -6.87 -18.24 -17.68
N ALA A 91 -6.25 -19.17 -16.96
CA ALA A 91 -6.54 -20.59 -17.08
C ALA A 91 -7.99 -20.92 -16.68
N ILE A 92 -8.47 -20.31 -15.59
CA ILE A 92 -9.87 -20.39 -15.16
C ILE A 92 -10.78 -19.87 -16.26
N GLU A 93 -10.52 -18.67 -16.79
CA GLU A 93 -11.34 -18.08 -17.86
C GLU A 93 -11.44 -18.98 -19.10
N VAL A 94 -10.32 -19.57 -19.54
CA VAL A 94 -10.30 -20.50 -20.68
C VAL A 94 -11.13 -21.75 -20.38
N LYS A 95 -11.01 -22.31 -19.18
CA LYS A 95 -11.78 -23.50 -18.76
C LYS A 95 -13.27 -23.19 -18.63
N THR A 96 -13.63 -22.04 -18.05
CA THR A 96 -15.01 -21.57 -17.95
C THR A 96 -15.63 -21.42 -19.33
N LYS A 97 -14.96 -20.73 -20.27
CA LYS A 97 -15.44 -20.59 -21.66
C LYS A 97 -15.57 -21.94 -22.38
N ALA A 98 -14.64 -22.87 -22.15
CA ALA A 98 -14.72 -24.21 -22.74
C ALA A 98 -15.92 -25.00 -22.18
N LEU A 99 -16.17 -24.89 -20.88
CA LEU A 99 -17.33 -25.50 -20.22
C LEU A 99 -18.63 -24.90 -20.75
N GLU A 100 -18.75 -23.57 -20.79
CA GLU A 100 -19.93 -22.86 -21.31
C GLU A 100 -20.24 -23.26 -22.76
N LYS A 101 -19.22 -23.41 -23.61
CA LYS A 101 -19.39 -23.90 -24.98
C LYS A 101 -19.94 -25.33 -25.00
N PHE A 102 -19.42 -26.21 -24.14
CA PHE A 102 -19.89 -27.59 -24.05
C PHE A 102 -21.32 -27.67 -23.50
N GLU A 103 -21.65 -26.89 -22.47
CA GLU A 103 -23.00 -26.76 -21.93
C GLU A 103 -23.98 -26.22 -22.97
N SER A 104 -23.57 -25.22 -23.76
CA SER A 104 -24.37 -24.68 -24.85
C SER A 104 -24.63 -25.72 -25.94
N TYR A 105 -23.59 -26.48 -26.32
CA TYR A 105 -23.73 -27.61 -27.24
C TYR A 105 -24.70 -28.67 -26.72
N LEU A 106 -24.57 -29.06 -25.44
CA LEU A 106 -25.49 -29.99 -24.79
C LEU A 106 -26.91 -29.45 -24.75
N LYS A 107 -27.09 -28.15 -24.45
CA LYS A 107 -28.40 -27.50 -24.43
C LYS A 107 -29.10 -27.66 -25.79
N ILE A 108 -28.40 -27.40 -26.91
CA ILE A 108 -28.94 -27.58 -28.27
C ILE A 108 -29.43 -29.01 -28.49
N ILE A 109 -28.62 -30.01 -28.15
CA ILE A 109 -28.98 -31.43 -28.30
C ILE A 109 -30.18 -31.79 -27.43
N VAL A 110 -30.21 -31.32 -26.19
CA VAL A 110 -31.27 -31.67 -25.25
C VAL A 110 -32.59 -31.01 -25.66
N THR A 111 -32.57 -29.75 -26.11
CA THR A 111 -33.78 -29.01 -26.55
C THR A 111 -34.44 -29.61 -27.78
N THR A 112 -33.71 -30.31 -28.64
CA THR A 112 -34.30 -30.96 -29.82
C THR A 112 -35.00 -32.28 -29.50
N ARG A 113 -34.91 -32.77 -28.26
CA ARG A 113 -35.59 -34.00 -27.82
C ARG A 113 -36.99 -33.71 -27.27
N PRO A 114 -37.95 -34.65 -27.45
CA PRO A 114 -39.35 -34.46 -27.02
C PRO A 114 -39.53 -34.09 -25.54
N ASN A 115 -38.66 -34.63 -24.67
CA ASN A 115 -38.76 -34.45 -23.22
C ASN A 115 -37.69 -33.49 -22.66
N SER A 116 -36.92 -32.81 -23.52
CA SER A 116 -35.82 -31.92 -23.11
C SER A 116 -34.90 -32.52 -22.03
N SER A 117 -34.64 -33.83 -22.12
CA SER A 117 -33.81 -34.58 -21.17
C SER A 117 -33.08 -35.76 -21.79
N ILE A 118 -31.89 -36.07 -21.25
CA ILE A 118 -31.04 -37.23 -21.55
C ILE A 118 -30.69 -37.92 -20.23
N LYS A 119 -31.04 -39.20 -20.10
CA LYS A 119 -30.67 -40.04 -18.94
C LYS A 119 -29.46 -40.92 -19.29
N GLY A 120 -28.41 -40.83 -18.48
CA GLY A 120 -27.29 -41.77 -18.47
C GLY A 120 -27.37 -42.74 -17.29
N LYS A 121 -26.34 -43.56 -17.12
CA LYS A 121 -26.27 -44.55 -16.01
C LYS A 121 -26.13 -43.88 -14.63
N THR A 122 -25.42 -42.77 -14.55
CA THR A 122 -25.07 -42.08 -13.29
C THR A 122 -25.63 -40.66 -13.18
N ALA A 123 -26.11 -40.08 -14.28
CA ALA A 123 -26.56 -38.69 -14.30
C ALA A 123 -27.71 -38.48 -15.30
N THR A 124 -28.51 -37.46 -15.07
CA THR A 124 -29.55 -36.99 -16.00
C THR A 124 -29.30 -35.54 -16.35
N ILE A 125 -29.22 -35.24 -17.64
CA ILE A 125 -29.10 -33.87 -18.17
C ILE A 125 -30.51 -33.45 -18.60
N LYS A 126 -30.98 -32.30 -18.12
CA LYS A 126 -32.28 -31.74 -18.52
C LYS A 126 -32.17 -30.23 -18.67
N VAL A 127 -32.93 -29.67 -19.61
CA VAL A 127 -33.09 -28.21 -19.71
C VAL A 127 -34.17 -27.80 -18.73
N VAL A 128 -33.85 -26.85 -17.86
CA VAL A 128 -34.78 -26.28 -16.88
C VAL A 128 -34.84 -24.78 -17.08
N ASN A 129 -36.00 -24.20 -16.79
CA ASN A 129 -36.13 -22.74 -16.74
C ASN A 129 -35.40 -22.23 -15.49
N ASN A 130 -34.74 -21.08 -15.59
CA ASN A 130 -34.11 -20.44 -14.44
C ASN A 130 -35.17 -20.20 -13.35
N GLY A 131 -34.95 -20.72 -12.15
CA GLY A 131 -35.86 -20.57 -11.00
C GLY A 131 -35.88 -19.17 -10.37
N GLY A 132 -35.27 -18.17 -11.02
CA GLY A 132 -35.24 -16.78 -10.58
C GLY A 132 -36.42 -15.97 -11.15
N LYS A 133 -36.42 -14.66 -10.90
CA LYS A 133 -37.35 -13.74 -11.55
C LYS A 133 -37.17 -13.85 -13.07
N GLN A 134 -38.28 -13.94 -13.79
CA GLN A 134 -38.27 -13.98 -15.25
C GLN A 134 -37.49 -12.77 -15.79
N PRO A 135 -36.58 -12.94 -16.75
CA PRO A 135 -35.91 -11.82 -17.38
C PRO A 135 -36.96 -10.89 -18.01
N LEU A 136 -37.02 -9.67 -17.51
CA LEU A 136 -37.91 -8.61 -18.00
C LEU A 136 -37.10 -7.74 -18.96
N TRP A 137 -37.56 -7.65 -20.20
CA TRP A 137 -37.08 -6.62 -21.11
C TRP A 137 -37.85 -5.33 -20.82
N ILE A 138 -37.12 -4.24 -20.65
CA ILE A 138 -37.65 -2.88 -20.51
C ILE A 138 -37.08 -2.10 -21.68
N ASP A 139 -37.92 -1.34 -22.38
CA ASP A 139 -37.49 -0.53 -23.51
C ASP A 139 -36.48 0.53 -23.05
N PRO A 140 -35.22 0.50 -23.54
CA PRO A 140 -34.18 1.44 -23.14
C PRO A 140 -34.36 2.83 -23.76
N THR A 141 -35.28 3.01 -24.71
CA THR A 141 -35.51 4.29 -25.38
C THR A 141 -36.44 5.22 -24.59
N ILE A 142 -37.16 4.68 -23.60
CA ILE A 142 -38.10 5.42 -22.76
C ILE A 142 -37.40 5.79 -21.45
N ASP A 143 -37.40 7.09 -21.09
CA ASP A 143 -36.85 7.53 -19.80
C ASP A 143 -37.73 6.98 -18.66
N ALA A 144 -37.12 6.57 -17.56
CA ALA A 144 -37.82 6.06 -16.38
C ALA A 144 -38.87 7.04 -15.83
N LYS A 145 -38.77 8.33 -16.11
CA LYS A 145 -39.77 9.35 -15.74
C LYS A 145 -41.06 9.28 -16.55
N ASP A 146 -41.01 8.73 -17.76
CA ASP A 146 -42.15 8.61 -18.66
C ASP A 146 -42.93 7.31 -18.46
N PHE A 147 -42.42 6.40 -17.62
CA PHE A 147 -43.14 5.21 -17.21
C PHE A 147 -44.30 5.53 -16.25
N PRO A 148 -45.37 4.72 -16.25
CA PRO A 148 -46.43 4.84 -15.25
C PRO A 148 -45.86 4.89 -13.82
N PRO A 149 -46.29 5.84 -12.96
CA PRO A 149 -45.68 6.05 -11.65
C PRO A 149 -45.64 4.82 -10.74
N GLU A 150 -46.62 3.93 -10.89
CA GLU A 150 -46.73 2.65 -10.18
C GLU A 150 -45.64 1.61 -10.53
N LEU A 151 -44.93 1.82 -11.64
CA LEU A 151 -43.86 0.93 -12.14
C LEU A 151 -42.46 1.52 -11.91
N VAL A 152 -42.35 2.70 -11.30
CA VAL A 152 -41.09 3.44 -11.13
C VAL A 152 -40.76 3.56 -9.65
N THR A 153 -39.54 3.20 -9.28
CA THR A 153 -39.02 3.42 -7.93
C THR A 153 -38.11 4.64 -7.92
N ILE A 154 -38.48 5.67 -7.15
CA ILE A 154 -37.63 6.85 -6.95
C ILE A 154 -36.65 6.55 -5.81
N VAL A 155 -35.35 6.51 -6.12
CA VAL A 155 -34.29 6.34 -5.13
C VAL A 155 -33.51 7.65 -5.01
N THR A 156 -33.60 8.31 -3.85
CA THR A 156 -32.80 9.49 -3.52
C THR A 156 -31.60 9.08 -2.69
N THR A 157 -30.40 9.23 -3.25
CA THR A 157 -29.15 8.90 -2.55
C THR A 157 -28.38 10.16 -2.21
N PHE A 158 -28.09 10.36 -0.92
CA PHE A 158 -27.22 11.45 -0.48
C PHE A 158 -25.77 10.98 -0.47
N LYS A 159 -24.90 11.73 -1.15
CA LYS A 159 -23.45 11.50 -1.14
C LYS A 159 -22.75 12.74 -0.63
N VAL A 160 -21.87 12.55 0.35
CA VAL A 160 -21.00 13.62 0.83
C VAL A 160 -19.93 13.88 -0.24
N ASP A 161 -19.87 15.11 -0.73
CA ASP A 161 -18.80 15.53 -1.63
C ASP A 161 -17.57 15.96 -0.82
N SER A 162 -16.65 15.02 -0.65
CA SER A 162 -15.40 15.24 0.06
C SER A 162 -14.53 16.35 -0.56
N ASN A 163 -14.61 16.60 -1.87
CA ASN A 163 -13.84 17.68 -2.50
C ASN A 163 -14.39 19.04 -2.11
N THR A 164 -15.71 19.21 -2.16
CA THR A 164 -16.36 20.44 -1.69
C THR A 164 -16.12 20.67 -0.20
N VAL A 165 -16.14 19.61 0.62
CA VAL A 165 -15.78 19.70 2.05
C VAL A 165 -14.33 20.18 2.24
N ARG A 166 -13.36 19.62 1.50
CA ARG A 166 -11.96 20.06 1.56
C ARG A 166 -11.78 21.51 1.10
N LEU A 167 -12.46 21.92 0.04
CA LEU A 167 -12.40 23.31 -0.46
C LEU A 167 -12.96 24.29 0.56
N LYS A 168 -14.06 23.94 1.24
CA LYS A 168 -14.61 24.77 2.32
C LYS A 168 -13.66 24.89 3.50
N LEU A 169 -13.08 23.77 3.96
CA LEU A 169 -12.08 23.75 5.04
C LEU A 169 -10.84 24.57 4.68
N ALA A 170 -10.35 24.44 3.44
CA ALA A 170 -9.22 25.23 2.95
C ALA A 170 -9.53 26.74 2.87
N ALA A 171 -10.75 27.11 2.49
CA ALA A 171 -11.18 28.51 2.43
C ALA A 171 -11.43 29.13 3.81
N SER A 172 -11.88 28.35 4.79
CA SER A 172 -12.07 28.82 6.17
C SER A 172 -10.77 28.93 6.95
N GLY A 173 -9.71 28.22 6.55
CA GLY A 173 -8.47 28.11 7.33
C GLY A 173 -8.57 27.16 8.53
N ASP A 174 -9.78 26.68 8.83
CA ASP A 174 -10.06 25.69 9.87
C ASP A 174 -9.74 24.27 9.42
N ASN A 175 -9.28 23.44 10.38
CA ASN A 175 -9.08 22.01 10.16
C ASN A 175 -10.33 21.18 10.41
N GLU A 176 -11.40 21.77 10.96
CA GLU A 176 -12.63 21.10 11.32
C GLU A 176 -13.86 21.87 10.82
N PHE A 177 -14.82 21.14 10.28
CA PHE A 177 -16.10 21.68 9.85
C PHE A 177 -17.17 21.15 10.80
N SER A 178 -17.86 22.04 11.51
CA SER A 178 -18.87 21.70 12.50
C SER A 178 -20.24 22.22 12.10
N VAL A 179 -21.28 21.41 12.27
CA VAL A 179 -22.68 21.79 12.05
C VAL A 179 -23.46 21.47 13.32
N GLY A 180 -24.09 22.48 13.92
CA GLY A 180 -24.89 22.31 15.15
C GLY A 180 -24.06 21.85 16.36
N GLY A 181 -22.82 22.29 16.48
CA GLY A 181 -21.92 21.92 17.58
C GLY A 181 -21.28 20.53 17.47
N LYS A 182 -21.49 19.81 16.35
CA LYS A 182 -20.85 18.52 16.07
C LYS A 182 -19.89 18.64 14.90
N VAL A 183 -18.66 18.17 15.08
CA VAL A 183 -17.67 18.05 14.00
C VAL A 183 -18.16 17.02 12.99
N VAL A 184 -18.36 17.45 11.75
CA VAL A 184 -18.86 16.61 10.64
C VAL A 184 -17.75 16.26 9.64
N ALA A 185 -16.65 17.00 9.62
CA ALA A 185 -15.46 16.66 8.84
C ALA A 185 -14.20 17.31 9.44
N ALA A 186 -13.06 16.63 9.34
CA ALA A 186 -11.78 17.16 9.77
C ALA A 186 -10.66 16.78 8.79
N LEU A 187 -9.73 17.69 8.53
CA LEU A 187 -8.50 17.41 7.80
C LEU A 187 -7.54 16.64 8.71
N GLN A 188 -7.20 15.42 8.30
CA GLN A 188 -6.18 14.62 8.97
C GLN A 188 -4.79 15.03 8.47
N PRO A 189 -3.75 14.93 9.32
CA PRO A 189 -2.38 15.16 8.89
C PRO A 189 -2.00 14.23 7.75
N ARG A 190 -1.14 14.69 6.85
CA ARG A 190 -0.63 13.86 5.76
C ARG A 190 0.21 12.72 6.35
N GLY A 191 -0.06 11.50 5.94
CA GLY A 191 0.81 10.36 6.25
C GLY A 191 2.18 10.51 5.59
N THR A 192 3.21 10.00 6.26
CA THR A 192 4.57 9.87 5.71
C THR A 192 4.77 8.46 5.14
N HIS A 193 5.61 8.34 4.11
CA HIS A 193 6.00 7.04 3.54
C HIS A 193 7.50 7.01 3.30
N LEU A 194 8.08 5.81 3.45
CA LEU A 194 9.48 5.58 3.13
C LEU A 194 9.65 5.57 1.61
N ARG A 195 10.67 6.28 1.13
CA ARG A 195 11.13 6.24 -0.25
C ARG A 195 12.50 5.61 -0.30
N ILE A 196 12.65 4.57 -1.12
CA ILE A 196 13.93 3.91 -1.40
C ILE A 196 14.21 4.17 -2.87
N ASN A 197 15.31 4.87 -3.16
CA ASN A 197 15.76 5.18 -4.52
C ASN A 197 16.73 4.10 -5.02
#